data_AF-A0A1Z9SUV4-F1
#
_entry.id   AF-A0A1Z9SUV4-F1
#
_cell.length_a   1.000
_cell.length_b   1.000
_cell.length_c   1.000
_cell.angle_alpha   90.00
_cell.angle_beta   90.00
_cell.angle_gamma   90.00
#
_symmetry.space_group_name_H-M   'P 1'
#
loop_
_entity.id
_entity.type
_entity.pdbx_description
1 polymer ?
#
loop_
_entity_poly.entity_id
_entity_poly.type
_entity_poly.pdbx_seq_one_letter_code
_entity_poly.pdbx_strand_id
1 'polypeptide(L)'
;MDLMHSLRAKKIARYLATVVLLAASAFSHAQTLPTIEDTVANAELMEGYFNLYWDASSGKMYWEIDELEVEFLYQVSMASGLGSNPVGIDRGQLRGTYVLSPKRIGPRILLMQPNYRYRASSDNELERQAVEERRGGEEEKERRGYGRSTLARGSTTARKGLPSP
;
A
#
# COMPACT_ATOMS: atom_id res chain seq x y z
N MET A 1 48.18 -37.79 33.99
CA MET A 1 47.54 -36.47 34.16
C MET A 1 47.15 -35.82 32.82
N ASP A 2 47.36 -36.49 31.67
CA ASP A 2 47.09 -35.95 30.32
C ASP A 2 45.64 -36.04 29.83
N LEU A 3 44.87 -37.05 30.29
CA LEU A 3 43.51 -37.27 29.78
C LEU A 3 42.54 -36.13 30.18
N MET A 4 42.67 -35.61 31.40
CA MET A 4 41.84 -34.51 31.89
C MET A 4 42.18 -33.16 31.23
N HIS A 5 43.43 -32.95 30.78
CA HIS A 5 43.83 -31.75 30.05
C HIS A 5 43.27 -31.74 28.62
N SER A 6 43.33 -32.88 27.92
CA SER A 6 42.79 -33.04 26.56
C SER A 6 41.27 -32.81 26.49
N LEU A 7 40.52 -33.25 27.50
CA LEU A 7 39.07 -33.07 27.58
C LEU A 7 38.66 -31.61 27.83
N ARG A 8 39.46 -30.84 28.59
CA ARG A 8 39.25 -29.39 28.79
C ARG A 8 39.53 -28.61 27.50
N ALA A 9 40.61 -28.95 26.79
CA ALA A 9 40.96 -28.32 25.51
C ALA A 9 39.87 -28.52 24.43
N LYS A 10 39.31 -29.72 24.31
CA LYS A 10 38.22 -30.00 23.36
C LYS A 10 36.92 -29.26 23.68
N LYS A 11 36.60 -29.06 24.97
CA LYS A 11 35.45 -28.25 25.39
C LYS A 11 35.65 -26.78 25.07
N ILE A 12 36.83 -26.23 25.35
CA ILE A 12 37.19 -24.85 25.00
C ILE A 12 37.11 -24.65 23.48
N ALA A 13 37.64 -25.57 22.69
CA ALA A 13 37.55 -25.53 21.23
C ALA A 13 36.09 -25.55 20.73
N ARG A 14 35.21 -26.34 21.36
CA ARG A 14 33.78 -26.37 21.04
C ARG A 14 33.08 -25.06 21.39
N TYR A 15 33.36 -24.49 22.57
CA TYR A 15 32.81 -23.20 22.98
C TYR A 15 33.27 -22.06 22.07
N LEU A 16 34.55 -22.03 21.71
CA LEU A 16 35.09 -21.08 20.74
C LEU A 16 34.43 -21.24 19.36
N ALA A 17 34.23 -22.47 18.89
CA ALA A 17 33.53 -22.72 17.62
C ALA A 17 32.07 -22.25 17.66
N THR A 18 31.35 -22.46 18.76
CA THR A 18 29.98 -21.95 18.92
C THR A 18 29.92 -20.42 19.00
N VAL A 19 30.90 -19.78 19.64
CA VAL A 19 30.97 -18.30 19.69
C VAL A 19 31.27 -17.72 18.31
N VAL A 20 32.15 -18.35 17.53
CA VAL A 20 32.44 -17.93 16.15
C VAL A 20 31.23 -18.11 15.24
N LEU A 21 30.47 -19.21 15.38
CA LEU A 21 29.27 -19.46 14.60
C LEU A 21 28.14 -18.46 14.92
N LEU A 22 28.00 -18.05 16.19
CA LEU A 22 27.04 -17.04 16.61
C LEU A 22 27.47 -15.62 16.20
N ALA A 23 28.77 -15.35 16.11
CA ALA A 23 29.28 -14.06 15.61
C ALA A 23 29.11 -13.92 14.09
N ALA A 24 29.16 -15.03 13.34
CA ALA A 24 29.00 -15.02 11.89
C ALA A 24 27.56 -14.67 11.42
N SER A 25 26.53 -14.88 12.24
CA SER A 25 25.15 -14.48 11.91
C SER A 25 24.87 -12.98 12.12
N ALA A 26 25.81 -12.24 12.72
CA ALA A 26 25.66 -10.79 12.94
C ALA A 26 26.05 -9.95 11.72
N PHE A 27 26.60 -10.55 10.66
CA PHE A 27 26.90 -9.85 9.41
C PHE A 27 25.62 -9.68 8.59
N SER A 28 24.78 -8.71 8.98
CA SER A 28 23.73 -8.20 8.10
C SER A 28 24.38 -7.40 6.98
N HIS A 29 24.36 -7.93 5.76
CA HIS A 29 24.74 -7.16 4.57
C HIS A 29 23.62 -6.17 4.24
N ALA A 30 23.92 -4.88 4.32
CA ALA A 30 23.10 -3.86 3.70
C ALA A 30 23.13 -4.07 2.18
N GLN A 31 22.02 -4.50 1.60
CA GLN A 31 21.89 -4.59 0.16
C GLN A 31 21.76 -3.17 -0.41
N THR A 32 22.62 -2.84 -1.38
CA THR A 32 22.49 -1.62 -2.18
C THR A 32 21.22 -1.72 -3.01
N LEU A 33 20.42 -0.65 -3.03
CA LEU A 33 19.24 -0.58 -3.88
C LEU A 33 19.68 -0.53 -5.35
N PRO A 34 19.00 -1.25 -6.26
CA PRO A 34 19.25 -1.14 -7.69
C PRO A 34 18.94 0.29 -8.17
N THR A 35 19.62 0.74 -9.21
CA THR A 35 19.29 2.03 -9.81
C THR A 35 17.99 1.93 -10.61
N ILE A 36 17.47 3.08 -11.03
CA ILE A 36 16.28 3.11 -11.88
C ILE A 36 16.60 2.41 -13.20
N GLU A 37 17.75 2.70 -13.80
CA GLU A 37 18.23 2.13 -15.06
C GLU A 37 18.30 0.60 -14.99
N ASP A 38 18.84 0.05 -13.88
CA ASP A 38 18.90 -1.40 -13.67
C ASP A 38 17.50 -2.01 -13.56
N THR A 39 16.57 -1.30 -12.92
CA THR A 39 15.20 -1.77 -12.67
C THR A 39 14.36 -1.78 -13.95
N VAL A 40 14.59 -0.81 -14.84
CA VAL A 40 13.79 -0.58 -16.06
C VAL A 40 14.50 -0.97 -17.36
N ALA A 41 15.65 -1.65 -17.28
CA ALA A 41 16.49 -1.99 -18.45
C ALA A 41 15.74 -2.71 -19.60
N ASN A 42 14.68 -3.46 -19.29
CA ASN A 42 13.86 -4.19 -20.27
C ASN A 42 12.46 -3.59 -20.46
N ALA A 43 12.21 -2.40 -19.92
CA ALA A 43 10.92 -1.74 -19.96
C ALA A 43 10.89 -0.65 -21.03
N GLU A 44 9.72 -0.45 -21.64
CA GLU A 44 9.45 0.63 -22.58
C GLU A 44 9.18 1.92 -21.81
N LEU A 45 9.93 2.99 -22.10
CA LEU A 45 9.70 4.31 -21.54
C LEU A 45 8.45 4.94 -22.15
N MET A 46 7.58 5.45 -21.27
CA MET A 46 6.39 6.22 -21.60
C MET A 46 6.53 7.60 -20.93
N GLU A 47 6.99 8.58 -21.70
CA GLU A 47 7.18 9.96 -21.21
C GLU A 47 5.83 10.64 -20.89
N GLY A 48 5.81 11.45 -19.84
CA GLY A 48 4.61 12.16 -19.41
C GLY A 48 4.89 13.13 -18.28
N TYR A 49 3.84 13.54 -17.55
CA TYR A 49 3.99 14.32 -16.32
C TYR A 49 4.86 13.57 -15.29
N PHE A 50 4.66 12.26 -15.22
CA PHE A 50 5.65 11.34 -14.68
C PHE A 50 6.05 10.36 -15.77
N ASN A 51 7.32 9.98 -15.79
CA ASN A 51 7.77 8.88 -16.64
C ASN A 51 7.26 7.56 -16.08
N LEU A 52 6.64 6.77 -16.95
CA LEU A 52 6.23 5.40 -16.67
C LEU A 52 7.08 4.45 -17.49
N TYR A 53 7.33 3.26 -16.95
CA TYR A 53 8.08 2.22 -17.66
C TYR A 53 7.27 0.93 -17.68
N TRP A 54 6.96 0.43 -18.87
CA TRP A 54 6.19 -0.79 -19.06
C TRP A 54 7.10 -1.97 -19.42
N ASP A 55 7.22 -2.93 -18.51
CA ASP A 55 7.87 -4.21 -18.80
C ASP A 55 6.81 -5.23 -19.25
N ALA A 56 6.69 -5.42 -20.56
CA ALA A 56 5.76 -6.37 -21.15
C ALA A 56 6.07 -7.83 -20.80
N SER A 57 7.33 -8.16 -20.50
CA SER A 57 7.74 -9.53 -20.19
C SER A 57 7.29 -9.97 -18.80
N SER A 58 7.33 -9.06 -17.83
CA SER A 58 6.88 -9.32 -16.46
C SER A 58 5.48 -8.80 -16.16
N GLY A 59 4.88 -8.01 -17.06
CA GLY A 59 3.58 -7.38 -16.86
C GLY A 59 3.59 -6.29 -15.79
N LYS A 60 4.74 -5.66 -15.55
CA LYS A 60 4.92 -4.65 -14.50
C LYS A 60 4.93 -3.25 -15.12
N MET A 61 4.27 -2.34 -14.42
CA MET A 61 4.41 -0.91 -14.65
C MET A 61 5.23 -0.31 -13.51
N TYR A 62 6.26 0.44 -13.86
CA TYR A 62 7.03 1.24 -12.93
C TYR A 62 6.68 2.71 -13.11
N TRP A 63 6.71 3.45 -12.01
CA TRP A 63 6.42 4.87 -11.97
C TRP A 63 7.64 5.57 -11.38
N GLU A 64 8.28 6.41 -12.16
CA GLU A 64 9.41 7.23 -11.72
C GLU A 64 8.91 8.45 -10.94
N ILE A 65 9.54 8.67 -9.78
CA ILE A 65 9.32 9.82 -8.92
C ILE A 65 10.67 10.52 -8.81
N ASP A 66 10.81 11.61 -9.54
CA ASP A 66 12.00 12.46 -9.64
C ASP A 66 12.01 13.57 -8.57
N GLU A 67 10.84 14.06 -8.20
CA GLU A 67 10.67 15.09 -7.16
C GLU A 67 10.00 14.53 -5.90
N LEU A 68 10.63 14.77 -4.74
CA LEU A 68 10.08 14.48 -3.42
C LEU A 68 9.48 15.73 -2.80
N GLU A 69 8.51 15.54 -1.91
CA GLU A 69 7.84 16.61 -1.16
C GLU A 69 7.04 17.61 -2.00
N VAL A 70 6.94 17.37 -3.32
CA VAL A 70 6.13 18.16 -4.24
C VAL A 70 4.74 17.52 -4.39
N GLU A 71 3.71 18.33 -4.20
CA GLU A 71 2.32 17.89 -4.28
C GLU A 71 1.87 17.77 -5.74
N PHE A 72 1.11 16.72 -6.05
CA PHE A 72 0.48 16.54 -7.34
C PHE A 72 -0.95 16.00 -7.20
N LEU A 73 -1.77 16.24 -8.22
CA LEU A 73 -3.13 15.74 -8.30
C LEU A 73 -3.15 14.32 -8.88
N TYR A 74 -3.68 13.37 -8.12
CA TYR A 74 -3.88 11.99 -8.55
C TYR A 74 -5.36 11.68 -8.71
N GLN A 75 -5.78 11.45 -9.94
CA GLN A 75 -7.16 11.11 -10.28
C GLN A 75 -7.25 9.64 -10.68
N VAL A 76 -7.99 8.86 -9.92
CA VAL A 76 -8.31 7.48 -10.32
C VAL A 76 -9.47 7.52 -11.31
N SER A 77 -9.32 6.84 -12.44
CA SER A 77 -10.36 6.67 -13.45
C SER A 77 -10.38 5.23 -13.97
N MET A 78 -11.52 4.81 -14.54
CA MET A 78 -11.62 3.55 -15.25
C MET A 78 -11.33 3.76 -16.74
N ALA A 79 -10.24 3.16 -17.23
CA ALA A 79 -9.83 3.26 -18.63
C ALA A 79 -10.86 2.64 -19.60
N SER A 80 -11.55 1.58 -19.19
CA SER A 80 -12.70 1.04 -19.91
C SER A 80 -13.81 0.65 -18.91
N GLY A 81 -15.06 0.97 -19.24
CA GLY A 81 -16.22 0.49 -18.48
C GLY A 81 -16.40 -1.03 -18.66
N LEU A 82 -17.31 -1.65 -17.90
CA LEU A 82 -17.57 -3.10 -17.94
C LEU A 82 -18.10 -3.64 -19.30
N GLY A 83 -18.23 -2.79 -20.31
CA GLY A 83 -18.73 -3.19 -21.63
C GLY A 83 -20.22 -3.56 -21.67
N SER A 84 -20.95 -3.41 -20.56
CA SER A 84 -22.39 -3.71 -20.47
C SER A 84 -23.16 -2.51 -19.93
N ASN A 85 -24.14 -2.06 -20.72
CA ASN A 85 -25.04 -0.95 -20.42
C ASN A 85 -26.11 -1.18 -19.31
N PRO A 86 -26.31 -2.38 -18.68
CA PRO A 86 -27.34 -2.51 -17.63
C PRO A 86 -26.94 -1.97 -16.25
N VAL A 87 -25.64 -1.82 -15.96
CA VAL A 87 -25.13 -1.50 -14.61
C VAL A 87 -24.83 0.00 -14.44
N GLY A 88 -24.91 0.80 -15.51
CA GLY A 88 -24.71 2.25 -15.46
C GLY A 88 -23.28 2.68 -15.06
N ILE A 89 -22.29 1.81 -15.26
CA ILE A 89 -20.88 2.18 -15.05
C ILE A 89 -20.37 2.81 -16.35
N ASP A 90 -20.42 4.13 -16.37
CA ASP A 90 -20.02 4.94 -17.52
C ASP A 90 -18.52 4.86 -17.80
N ARG A 91 -18.17 4.91 -19.08
CA ARG A 91 -16.78 4.94 -19.55
C ARG A 91 -16.15 6.25 -19.09
N GLY A 92 -14.99 6.18 -18.45
CA GLY A 92 -14.32 7.37 -17.93
C GLY A 92 -14.91 7.91 -16.62
N GLN A 93 -15.73 7.14 -15.91
CA GLN A 93 -16.18 7.53 -14.57
C GLN A 93 -14.98 7.76 -13.64
N LEU A 94 -14.87 9.00 -13.16
CA LEU A 94 -13.86 9.40 -12.18
C LEU A 94 -14.21 8.78 -10.82
N ARG A 95 -13.18 8.31 -10.13
CA ARG A 95 -13.27 7.82 -8.74
C ARG A 95 -12.56 8.81 -7.82
N GLY A 96 -11.88 8.29 -6.80
CA GLY A 96 -11.16 9.11 -5.82
C GLY A 96 -10.17 10.06 -6.49
N THR A 97 -10.22 11.30 -6.04
CA THR A 97 -9.28 12.37 -6.39
C THR A 97 -8.46 12.69 -5.15
N TYR A 98 -7.15 12.71 -5.29
CA TYR A 98 -6.21 12.86 -4.19
C TYR A 98 -5.19 13.94 -4.52
N VAL A 99 -4.78 14.71 -3.52
CA VAL A 99 -3.54 15.50 -3.59
C VAL A 99 -2.50 14.70 -2.83
N LEU A 100 -1.44 14.28 -3.52
CA LEU A 100 -0.41 13.40 -2.96
C LEU A 100 0.95 14.09 -2.99
N SER A 101 1.75 13.86 -1.96
CA SER A 101 3.14 14.31 -1.83
C SER A 101 4.03 13.08 -1.58
N PRO A 102 5.00 12.79 -2.46
CA PRO A 102 5.94 11.69 -2.26
C PRO A 102 6.89 11.96 -1.09
N LYS A 103 6.99 11.02 -0.16
CA LYS A 103 7.94 11.09 0.96
C LYS A 103 8.79 9.83 1.03
N ARG A 104 10.11 9.99 1.09
CA ARG A 104 11.04 8.87 1.23
C ARG A 104 11.14 8.45 2.70
N ILE A 105 10.83 7.19 2.99
CA ILE A 105 11.01 6.57 4.30
C ILE A 105 11.86 5.32 4.13
N GLY A 106 13.14 5.41 4.51
CA GLY A 106 14.11 4.35 4.28
C GLY A 106 14.22 4.00 2.79
N PRO A 107 14.05 2.72 2.39
CA PRO A 107 14.13 2.30 0.99
C PRO A 107 12.80 2.46 0.22
N ARG A 108 11.76 3.08 0.80
CA ARG A 108 10.44 3.19 0.17
C ARG A 108 10.05 4.64 -0.05
N ILE A 109 9.25 4.88 -1.09
CA ILE A 109 8.52 6.12 -1.30
C ILE A 109 7.08 5.87 -0.88
N LEU A 110 6.56 6.69 0.02
CA LEU A 110 5.15 6.71 0.39
C LEU A 110 4.48 7.92 -0.26
N LEU A 111 3.34 7.69 -0.92
CA LEU A 111 2.49 8.77 -1.40
C LEU A 111 1.57 9.21 -0.25
N MET A 112 1.91 10.34 0.36
CA MET A 112 1.20 10.87 1.52
C MET A 112 0.16 11.88 1.06
N GLN A 113 -1.06 11.83 1.60
CA GLN A 113 -2.07 12.86 1.36
C GLN A 113 -2.04 13.88 2.50
N PRO A 114 -1.74 15.17 2.23
CA PRO A 114 -1.82 16.22 3.25
C PRO A 114 -3.25 16.38 3.79
N ASN A 115 -3.36 16.76 5.06
CA ASN A 115 -4.66 17.02 5.67
C ASN A 115 -5.15 18.45 5.37
N TYR A 116 -5.91 18.61 4.29
CA TYR A 116 -6.58 19.88 3.99
C TYR A 116 -7.98 20.02 4.60
N ARG A 117 -8.52 18.97 5.24
CA ARG A 117 -9.86 19.02 5.83
C ARG A 117 -9.91 19.84 7.12
N TYR A 118 -8.77 19.94 7.81
CA TYR A 118 -8.66 20.61 9.09
C TYR A 118 -7.50 21.59 9.08
N ARG A 119 -7.65 22.70 9.81
CA ARG A 119 -6.60 23.70 10.00
C ARG A 119 -6.58 24.12 11.47
N ALA A 120 -5.41 24.11 12.08
CA ALA A 120 -5.19 24.72 13.38
C ALA A 120 -4.88 26.21 13.20
N SER A 121 -5.57 27.08 13.93
CA SER A 121 -5.34 28.53 13.93
C SER A 121 -4.63 29.04 15.18
N SER A 122 -4.27 28.16 16.11
CA SER A 122 -3.60 28.53 17.35
C SER A 122 -2.09 28.70 17.16
N ASP A 123 -1.48 29.47 18.06
CA ASP A 123 -0.02 29.65 18.09
C ASP A 123 0.72 28.42 18.65
N ASN A 124 -0.01 27.44 19.20
CA ASN A 124 0.58 26.23 19.77
C ASN A 124 1.10 25.28 18.66
N GLU A 125 2.42 25.10 18.61
CA GLU A 125 3.09 24.28 17.59
C GLU A 125 2.66 22.82 17.61
N LEU A 126 2.45 22.25 18.80
CA LEU A 126 2.03 20.85 18.95
C LEU A 126 0.62 20.63 18.43
N GLU A 127 -0.26 21.63 18.58
CA GLU A 127 -1.63 21.55 18.06
C GLU A 127 -1.62 21.60 16.53
N ARG A 128 -0.79 22.47 15.93
CA ARG A 128 -0.63 22.53 14.48
C ARG A 128 -0.10 21.21 13.91
N GLN A 129 0.95 20.67 14.51
CA GLN A 129 1.52 19.37 14.11
C GLN A 129 0.51 18.23 14.24
N ALA A 130 -0.27 18.18 15.33
CA ALA A 130 -1.28 17.15 15.53
C ALA A 130 -2.40 17.22 14.46
N VAL A 131 -2.77 18.42 14.02
CA VAL A 131 -3.76 18.59 12.94
C VAL A 131 -3.17 18.16 11.59
N GLU A 132 -1.93 18.52 11.29
CA GLU A 132 -1.25 18.11 10.06
C GLU A 132 -1.04 16.59 9.96
N GLU A 133 -0.61 15.95 11.06
CA GLU A 133 -0.33 14.51 11.12
C GLU A 133 -1.61 13.66 11.16
N ARG A 134 -2.77 14.25 11.50
CA ARG A 134 -4.05 13.53 11.56
C ARG A 134 -4.37 12.90 10.20
N ARG A 135 -4.03 11.62 10.08
CA ARG A 135 -4.35 10.79 8.92
C ARG A 135 -5.85 10.74 8.77
N GLY A 136 -6.39 11.23 7.65
CA GLY A 136 -7.83 11.28 7.36
C GLY A 136 -8.46 9.88 7.36
N GLY A 137 -8.86 9.40 8.53
CA GLY A 137 -9.54 8.12 8.70
C GLY A 137 -11.05 8.28 8.64
N GLU A 138 -11.62 8.73 7.51
CA GLU A 138 -13.09 8.85 7.37
C GLU A 138 -13.63 8.53 5.96
N GLU A 139 -12.95 7.72 5.14
CA GLU A 139 -13.53 7.21 3.88
C GLU A 139 -14.22 5.83 4.02
N GLU A 140 -14.13 5.17 5.18
CA GLU A 140 -14.66 3.81 5.36
C GLU A 140 -16.16 3.75 5.72
N LYS A 141 -16.81 4.88 6.07
CA LYS A 141 -18.22 4.87 6.50
C LYS A 141 -19.24 4.82 5.35
N GLU A 142 -18.88 5.15 4.12
CA GLU A 142 -19.80 5.10 2.98
C GLU A 142 -19.91 3.69 2.36
N ARG A 143 -18.94 2.81 2.60
CA ARG A 143 -18.91 1.44 2.06
C ARG A 143 -19.83 0.44 2.78
N ARG A 144 -20.44 0.81 3.91
CA ARG A 144 -21.41 -0.04 4.65
C ARG A 144 -22.89 0.22 4.27
N GLY A 145 -23.14 0.93 3.17
CA GLY A 145 -24.49 1.30 2.70
C GLY A 145 -25.05 0.44 1.56
N TYR A 146 -24.37 -0.61 1.10
CA TYR A 146 -24.85 -1.42 -0.03
C TYR A 146 -24.70 -2.92 0.25
N GLY A 147 -25.59 -3.47 1.08
CA GLY A 147 -25.50 -4.88 1.47
C GLY A 147 -26.43 -5.31 2.59
N ARG A 148 -27.67 -4.84 2.63
CA ARG A 148 -28.75 -5.54 3.35
C ARG A 148 -29.75 -6.07 2.34
N SER A 149 -29.42 -7.24 1.79
CA SER A 149 -30.39 -8.09 1.09
C SER A 149 -31.52 -8.44 2.06
N THR A 150 -32.71 -7.97 1.76
CA THR A 150 -33.95 -8.50 2.32
C THR A 150 -34.05 -9.97 1.96
N LEU A 151 -33.73 -10.85 2.91
CA LEU A 151 -34.07 -12.27 2.83
C LEU A 151 -35.58 -12.40 2.89
N ALA A 152 -36.17 -12.67 1.73
CA ALA A 152 -37.50 -13.21 1.59
C ALA A 152 -37.60 -14.51 2.41
N ARG A 153 -38.50 -14.54 3.38
CA ARG A 153 -38.96 -15.77 4.01
C ARG A 153 -40.39 -15.99 3.55
N GLY A 154 -40.54 -16.82 2.51
CA GLY A 154 -41.83 -17.35 2.12
C GLY A 154 -42.26 -18.46 3.08
N SER A 155 -43.49 -18.38 3.57
CA SER A 155 -44.26 -19.55 3.99
C SER A 155 -45.73 -19.33 3.63
N THR A 156 -46.13 -20.02 2.57
CA THR A 156 -47.49 -20.33 2.14
C THR A 156 -48.43 -20.65 3.30
N THR A 157 -49.66 -20.09 3.31
CA THR A 157 -50.93 -20.83 3.54
C THR A 157 -52.15 -19.99 3.12
N ALA A 158 -52.81 -20.45 2.05
CA ALA A 158 -54.23 -20.53 1.72
C ALA A 158 -55.26 -19.38 1.99
N ARG A 159 -55.94 -19.04 0.87
CA ARG A 159 -57.41 -18.92 0.64
C ARG A 159 -58.20 -17.62 0.97
N LYS A 160 -58.72 -17.04 -0.13
CA LYS A 160 -60.15 -16.85 -0.51
C LYS A 160 -60.71 -15.42 -0.48
N GLY A 161 -61.13 -14.93 -1.66
CA GLY A 161 -62.31 -14.05 -1.82
C GLY A 161 -62.09 -12.68 -2.50
N LEU A 162 -62.52 -12.56 -3.76
CA LEU A 162 -62.96 -11.34 -4.47
C LEU A 162 -64.20 -10.71 -3.72
N PRO A 163 -64.72 -9.49 -4.02
CA PRO A 163 -64.49 -8.69 -5.23
C PRO A 163 -64.41 -7.15 -5.12
N SER A 164 -64.24 -6.56 -6.31
CA SER A 164 -64.22 -5.15 -6.75
C SER A 164 -65.38 -4.28 -6.25
N PRO A 165 -65.29 -2.94 -6.43
CA PRO A 165 -65.55 -2.29 -7.73
C PRO A 165 -64.33 -1.62 -8.36
#